data_AF-A0A0H2RSS7-F1
#
_entry.id   AF-A0A0H2RSS7-F1
#
_cell.length_a   1.000
_cell.length_b   1.000
_cell.length_c   1.000
_cell.angle_alpha   90.00
_cell.angle_beta   90.00
_cell.angle_gamma   90.00
#
_symmetry.space_group_name_H-M   'P 1'
#
loop_
_entity.id
_entity.type
_entity.pdbx_description
1 polymer ?
#
loop_
_entity_poly.entity_id
_entity_poly.type
_entity_poly.pdbx_seq_one_letter_code
_entity_poly.pdbx_strand_id
1 'polypeptide(L)'
;MSSESTTSSSDFYTAFQRRKNELIGRISSCEDAPPNSIADALKQLTSDTQLLRKETVEATSYLPAHDRKTLENQLADLESRIQKLRQRSAPKGKFLFKKSTPTSAGSKSKILQTASKEEIVAVAADTSPPVSQMQLKSNEYISADALDNEKTSSGELTLIDLEGCIVDLLERPHLRNQVSRPGRTALHAKNIRNSVLALGDVDGSVMLHNLERCTIVLKCHQLRVHNSKNLVIYLEVPSDSSGIIEGCSNIIFANIPKDVWLSSPEESDEVSASRPVIQDFSHIMSSTSPNWSFVGDERVQGCQDLKIALKDGKLATTEMPSLLLSLLPPQH
;
A
#
# COMPACT_ATOMS: atom_id res chain seq x y z
N MET A 1 -10.94 -40.51 -16.83
CA MET A 1 -12.05 -39.86 -17.56
C MET A 1 -12.41 -38.61 -16.77
N SER A 2 -11.85 -37.46 -17.14
CA SER A 2 -12.10 -36.19 -16.46
C SER A 2 -13.26 -35.49 -17.18
N SER A 3 -14.39 -35.36 -16.49
CA SER A 3 -15.57 -34.66 -16.97
C SER A 3 -15.41 -33.15 -16.75
N GLU A 4 -14.86 -32.43 -17.72
CA GLU A 4 -14.97 -30.98 -17.78
C GLU A 4 -16.43 -30.63 -18.08
N SER A 5 -17.15 -30.16 -17.07
CA SER A 5 -18.49 -29.62 -17.23
C SER A 5 -18.36 -28.21 -17.77
N THR A 6 -18.64 -28.03 -19.07
CA THR A 6 -18.78 -26.69 -19.68
C THR A 6 -19.96 -25.98 -19.02
N THR A 7 -19.68 -25.11 -18.06
CA THR A 7 -20.71 -24.29 -17.41
C THR A 7 -21.13 -23.20 -18.38
N SER A 8 -22.41 -23.17 -18.78
CA SER A 8 -22.95 -22.14 -19.66
C SER A 8 -22.94 -20.77 -18.96
N SER A 9 -22.75 -19.68 -19.69
CA SER A 9 -22.81 -18.30 -19.14
C SER A 9 -24.12 -18.03 -18.38
N SER A 10 -25.23 -18.63 -18.83
CA SER A 10 -26.54 -18.55 -18.17
C SER A 10 -26.56 -19.29 -16.82
N ASP A 11 -25.92 -20.45 -16.75
CA ASP A 11 -25.85 -21.26 -15.52
C ASP A 11 -24.98 -20.55 -14.48
N PHE A 12 -23.86 -19.98 -14.92
CA PHE A 12 -23.01 -19.15 -14.07
C PHE A 12 -23.79 -17.95 -13.53
N TYR A 13 -24.50 -17.21 -14.38
CA TYR A 13 -25.28 -16.04 -13.93
C TYR A 13 -26.34 -16.45 -12.92
N THR A 14 -27.04 -17.55 -13.15
CA THR A 14 -28.06 -18.08 -12.22
C THR A 14 -27.44 -18.49 -10.89
N ALA A 15 -26.27 -19.13 -10.91
CA ALA A 15 -25.54 -19.51 -9.71
C ALA A 15 -25.02 -18.29 -8.93
N PHE A 16 -24.48 -17.30 -9.65
CA PHE A 16 -24.02 -16.04 -9.07
C PHE A 16 -25.16 -15.29 -8.38
N GLN A 17 -26.31 -15.12 -9.06
CA GLN A 17 -27.45 -14.42 -8.47
C GLN A 17 -27.99 -15.14 -7.22
N ARG A 18 -27.97 -16.48 -7.22
CA ARG A 18 -28.35 -17.28 -6.04
C ARG A 18 -27.43 -17.01 -4.86
N ARG A 19 -26.11 -17.14 -5.04
CA ARG A 19 -25.11 -16.89 -3.99
C ARG A 19 -25.15 -15.45 -3.51
N LYS A 20 -25.30 -14.49 -4.42
CA LYS A 20 -25.46 -13.07 -4.10
C LYS A 20 -26.68 -12.85 -3.19
N ASN A 21 -27.83 -13.40 -3.55
CA ASN A 21 -29.05 -13.23 -2.75
C ASN A 21 -28.95 -13.92 -1.39
N GLU A 22 -28.28 -15.06 -1.30
CA GLU A 22 -27.99 -15.74 -0.04
C GLU A 22 -27.10 -14.87 0.88
N LEU A 23 -26.03 -14.27 0.33
CA LEU A 23 -25.16 -13.35 1.06
C LEU A 23 -25.92 -12.10 1.53
N ILE A 24 -26.77 -11.52 0.67
CA ILE A 24 -27.64 -10.40 1.05
C ILE A 24 -28.56 -10.79 2.21
N GLY A 25 -29.19 -11.97 2.16
CA GLY A 25 -30.05 -12.46 3.24
C GLY A 25 -29.31 -12.62 4.58
N ARG A 26 -28.08 -13.15 4.53
CA ARG A 26 -27.21 -13.27 5.72
C ARG A 26 -26.75 -11.91 6.24
N ILE A 27 -26.44 -10.96 5.36
CA ILE A 27 -26.12 -9.57 5.70
C ILE A 27 -27.31 -8.93 6.42
N SER A 28 -28.53 -9.01 5.88
CA SER A 28 -29.73 -8.48 6.53
C SER A 28 -30.00 -9.13 7.89
N SER A 29 -29.78 -10.45 8.01
CA SER A 29 -29.89 -11.13 9.31
C SER A 29 -28.86 -10.62 10.33
N CYS A 30 -27.65 -10.26 9.88
CA CYS A 30 -26.64 -9.61 10.72
C CYS A 30 -26.97 -8.15 11.03
N GLU A 31 -27.75 -7.47 10.16
CA GLU A 31 -28.25 -6.12 10.41
C GLU A 31 -29.29 -6.09 11.55
N ASP A 32 -29.99 -7.18 11.83
CA ASP A 32 -30.92 -7.23 12.97
C ASP A 32 -30.29 -7.79 14.25
N ALA A 33 -29.10 -8.41 14.15
CA ALA A 33 -28.42 -9.05 15.26
C ALA A 33 -27.57 -8.07 16.12
N PRO A 34 -27.39 -8.35 17.43
CA PRO A 34 -26.58 -7.52 18.30
C PRO A 34 -25.10 -7.52 17.87
N PRO A 35 -24.40 -6.37 17.98
CA PRO A 35 -23.06 -6.19 17.43
C PRO A 35 -21.98 -7.14 17.98
N ASN A 36 -22.19 -7.71 19.17
CA ASN A 36 -21.26 -8.65 19.80
C ASN A 36 -21.37 -10.09 19.27
N SER A 37 -22.44 -10.45 18.53
CA SER A 37 -22.67 -11.81 18.03
C SER A 37 -22.38 -11.99 16.54
N ILE A 38 -22.01 -10.92 15.82
CA ILE A 38 -21.84 -10.95 14.35
C ILE A 38 -20.39 -11.14 13.89
N ALA A 39 -19.42 -11.28 14.80
CA ALA A 39 -18.00 -11.35 14.46
C ALA A 39 -17.65 -12.57 13.58
N ASP A 40 -18.16 -13.75 13.93
CA ASP A 40 -17.89 -14.96 13.14
C ASP A 40 -18.70 -15.00 11.83
N ALA A 41 -19.93 -14.47 11.85
CA ALA A 41 -20.72 -14.27 10.64
C ALA A 41 -20.03 -13.31 9.66
N LEU A 42 -19.40 -12.24 10.15
CA LEU A 42 -18.61 -11.30 9.35
C LEU A 42 -17.39 -11.97 8.70
N LYS A 43 -16.69 -12.86 9.41
CA LYS A 43 -15.57 -13.64 8.83
C LYS A 43 -16.07 -14.54 7.69
N GLN A 44 -17.17 -15.26 7.91
CA GLN A 44 -17.77 -16.13 6.90
C GLN A 44 -18.27 -15.36 5.68
N LEU A 45 -19.00 -14.25 5.88
CA LEU A 45 -19.46 -13.37 4.79
C LEU A 45 -18.29 -12.83 3.95
N THR A 46 -17.18 -12.50 4.60
CA THR A 46 -15.96 -12.04 3.92
C THR A 46 -15.36 -13.16 3.07
N SER A 47 -15.21 -14.35 3.64
CA SER A 47 -14.67 -15.52 2.94
C SER A 47 -15.53 -15.90 1.72
N ASP A 48 -16.84 -15.95 1.88
CA ASP A 48 -17.75 -16.35 0.80
C ASP A 48 -17.81 -15.30 -0.33
N THR A 49 -17.69 -14.02 0.00
CA THR A 49 -17.61 -12.94 -0.99
C THR A 49 -16.30 -13.03 -1.79
N GLN A 50 -15.17 -13.39 -1.15
CA GLN A 50 -13.90 -13.63 -1.85
C GLN A 50 -13.97 -14.86 -2.76
N LEU A 51 -14.65 -15.92 -2.33
CA LEU A 51 -14.87 -17.10 -3.17
C LEU A 51 -15.71 -16.75 -4.40
N LEU A 52 -16.81 -16.01 -4.23
CA LEU A 52 -17.67 -15.55 -5.33
C LEU A 52 -16.91 -14.66 -6.32
N ARG A 53 -16.00 -13.82 -5.82
CA ARG A 53 -15.10 -13.00 -6.66
C ARG A 53 -14.16 -13.88 -7.48
N LYS A 54 -13.56 -14.91 -6.88
CA LYS A 54 -12.70 -15.87 -7.58
C LYS A 54 -13.46 -16.58 -8.71
N GLU A 55 -14.66 -17.09 -8.42
CA GLU A 55 -15.54 -17.73 -9.44
C GLU A 55 -15.86 -16.76 -10.59
N THR A 56 -16.03 -15.47 -10.31
CA THR A 56 -16.30 -14.43 -11.33
C THR A 56 -15.08 -14.15 -12.21
N VAL A 57 -13.88 -14.15 -11.64
CA VAL A 57 -12.63 -14.01 -12.40
C VAL A 57 -12.42 -15.22 -13.33
N GLU A 58 -12.68 -16.44 -12.84
CA GLU A 58 -12.61 -17.65 -13.67
C GLU A 58 -13.63 -17.61 -14.83
N ALA A 59 -14.82 -17.09 -14.55
CA ALA A 59 -15.88 -16.93 -15.55
C ALA A 59 -15.65 -15.79 -16.57
N THR A 60 -14.69 -14.89 -16.32
CA THR A 60 -14.42 -13.71 -17.16
C THR A 60 -14.05 -14.08 -18.59
N SER A 61 -13.49 -15.28 -18.81
CA SER A 61 -13.07 -15.79 -20.12
C SER A 61 -14.21 -16.02 -21.10
N TYR A 62 -15.44 -16.27 -20.62
CA TYR A 62 -16.61 -16.60 -21.45
C TYR A 62 -17.82 -15.67 -21.22
N LEU A 63 -17.63 -14.55 -20.49
CA LEU A 63 -18.68 -13.57 -20.20
C LEU A 63 -18.53 -12.28 -21.04
N PRO A 64 -19.65 -11.71 -21.56
CA PRO A 64 -19.64 -10.41 -22.23
C PRO A 64 -19.09 -9.28 -21.35
N ALA A 65 -18.46 -8.27 -21.96
CA ALA A 65 -17.87 -7.12 -21.24
C ALA A 65 -18.87 -6.37 -20.35
N HIS A 66 -20.10 -6.20 -20.83
CA HIS A 66 -21.18 -5.56 -20.08
C HIS A 66 -21.54 -6.35 -18.80
N ASP A 67 -21.58 -7.67 -18.90
CA ASP A 67 -21.99 -8.54 -17.80
C ASP A 67 -20.88 -8.64 -16.75
N ARG A 68 -19.62 -8.68 -17.19
CA ARG A 68 -18.44 -8.59 -16.30
C ARG A 68 -18.51 -7.36 -15.40
N LYS A 69 -18.70 -6.17 -15.99
CA LYS A 69 -18.85 -4.91 -15.26
C LYS A 69 -20.04 -4.93 -14.30
N THR A 70 -21.15 -5.54 -14.71
CA THR A 70 -22.36 -5.65 -13.87
C THR A 70 -22.12 -6.54 -12.66
N LEU A 71 -21.43 -7.67 -12.82
CA LEU A 71 -21.09 -8.60 -11.75
C LEU A 71 -20.07 -7.99 -10.78
N GLU A 72 -19.07 -7.27 -11.29
CA GLU A 72 -18.09 -6.53 -10.48
C GLU A 72 -18.76 -5.46 -9.61
N ASN A 73 -19.70 -4.69 -10.16
CA ASN A 73 -20.48 -3.72 -9.40
C ASN A 73 -21.32 -4.39 -8.30
N GLN A 74 -21.87 -5.57 -8.56
CA GLN A 74 -22.64 -6.34 -7.58
C GLN A 74 -21.75 -6.89 -6.45
N LEU A 75 -20.51 -7.29 -6.76
CA LEU A 75 -19.53 -7.68 -5.74
C LEU A 75 -19.10 -6.49 -4.88
N ALA A 76 -18.86 -5.33 -5.49
CA ALA A 76 -18.52 -4.10 -4.76
C ALA A 76 -19.64 -3.66 -3.80
N ASP A 77 -20.92 -3.82 -4.19
CA ASP A 77 -22.06 -3.56 -3.29
C ASP A 77 -22.07 -4.51 -2.08
N LEU A 78 -21.82 -5.81 -2.28
CA LEU A 78 -21.70 -6.78 -1.19
C LEU A 78 -20.56 -6.42 -0.22
N GLU A 79 -19.37 -6.08 -0.76
CA GLU A 79 -18.21 -5.68 0.05
C GLU A 79 -18.51 -4.41 0.87
N SER A 80 -19.18 -3.42 0.28
CA SER A 80 -19.62 -2.20 0.96
C SER A 80 -20.60 -2.47 2.11
N ARG A 81 -21.57 -3.37 1.91
CA ARG A 81 -22.52 -3.76 2.97
C ARG A 81 -21.84 -4.48 4.13
N ILE A 82 -20.90 -5.39 3.84
CA ILE A 82 -20.10 -6.06 4.87
C ILE A 82 -19.26 -5.04 5.65
N GLN A 83 -18.70 -4.02 4.97
CA GLN A 83 -17.93 -2.97 5.63
C GLN A 83 -18.78 -2.11 6.57
N LYS A 84 -20.02 -1.78 6.19
CA LYS A 84 -20.98 -1.09 7.07
C LYS A 84 -21.30 -1.90 8.32
N LEU A 85 -21.48 -3.22 8.18
CA LEU A 85 -21.70 -4.11 9.32
C LEU A 85 -20.49 -4.13 10.27
N ARG A 86 -19.25 -4.13 9.75
CA ARG A 86 -18.03 -4.04 10.56
C ARG A 86 -17.94 -2.74 11.35
N GLN A 87 -18.29 -1.61 10.73
CA GLN A 87 -18.31 -0.32 11.42
C GLN A 87 -19.37 -0.26 12.52
N ARG A 88 -20.47 -1.00 12.35
CA ARG A 88 -21.53 -1.08 13.37
C ARG A 88 -21.14 -1.92 14.57
N SER A 89 -20.38 -2.99 14.39
CA SER A 89 -19.86 -3.81 15.50
C SER A 89 -18.65 -3.20 16.21
N ALA A 90 -18.11 -2.09 15.72
CA ALA A 90 -17.02 -1.39 16.39
C ALA A 90 -17.51 -0.70 17.69
N PRO A 91 -16.82 -0.87 18.85
CA PRO A 91 -17.22 -0.25 20.11
C PRO A 91 -17.06 1.28 20.05
N LYS A 92 -18.16 2.03 20.23
CA LYS A 92 -18.17 3.50 20.26
C LYS A 92 -17.65 4.03 21.60
N GLY A 93 -16.34 4.26 21.71
CA GLY A 93 -15.74 4.87 22.90
C GLY A 93 -16.10 6.35 23.06
N LYS A 94 -16.90 6.70 24.07
CA LYS A 94 -17.08 8.08 24.55
C LYS A 94 -15.95 8.42 25.53
N PHE A 95 -14.78 8.82 25.03
CA PHE A 95 -13.71 9.33 25.89
C PHE A 95 -13.70 10.85 25.92
N LEU A 96 -14.33 11.45 26.94
CA LEU A 96 -14.10 12.84 27.31
C LEU A 96 -12.74 12.93 28.03
N PHE A 97 -11.76 13.58 27.41
CA PHE A 97 -10.49 13.90 28.04
C PHE A 97 -10.66 15.09 29.00
N LYS A 98 -10.53 14.84 30.31
CA LYS A 98 -10.40 15.88 31.33
C LYS A 98 -8.91 16.10 31.61
N LYS A 99 -8.39 17.29 31.30
CA LYS A 99 -7.00 17.71 31.54
C LYS A 99 -6.78 17.99 33.02
N SER A 100 -5.68 17.49 33.61
CA SER A 100 -5.20 17.86 34.95
C SER A 100 -3.76 18.38 34.87
N THR A 101 -3.50 19.49 35.54
CA THR A 101 -2.17 20.10 35.79
C THR A 101 -1.47 19.47 37.00
N PRO A 102 -0.14 19.64 37.18
CA PRO A 102 0.63 18.96 38.23
C PRO A 102 0.90 19.84 39.46
N THR A 103 0.90 19.23 40.65
CA THR A 103 1.63 19.74 41.83
C THR A 103 2.00 18.61 42.79
N SER A 104 3.01 18.90 43.62
CA SER A 104 4.03 18.05 44.25
C SER A 104 3.68 17.23 45.51
N ALA A 105 4.60 16.29 45.80
CA ALA A 105 5.19 15.94 47.11
C ALA A 105 4.62 14.76 47.94
N GLY A 106 5.49 13.74 48.18
CA GLY A 106 5.86 13.31 49.55
C GLY A 106 5.40 11.94 50.12
N SER A 107 6.35 11.00 50.21
CA SER A 107 6.64 10.08 51.36
C SER A 107 6.04 8.66 51.52
N LYS A 108 6.93 7.64 51.34
CA LYS A 108 7.33 6.42 52.11
C LYS A 108 6.37 5.34 52.71
N SER A 109 6.84 4.08 52.53
CA SER A 109 6.70 2.80 53.33
C SER A 109 5.39 1.97 53.22
N LYS A 110 5.30 0.63 53.29
CA LYS A 110 6.20 -0.57 53.23
C LYS A 110 5.29 -1.84 53.36
N ILE A 111 5.62 -2.95 52.66
CA ILE A 111 5.42 -4.41 52.99
C ILE A 111 4.16 -5.26 52.55
N LEU A 112 4.49 -6.32 51.77
CA LEU A 112 4.09 -7.78 51.66
C LEU A 112 2.69 -8.33 51.24
N GLN A 113 2.73 -9.03 50.07
CA GLN A 113 2.21 -10.40 49.70
C GLN A 113 0.70 -10.73 49.80
N THR A 114 0.03 -11.43 48.87
CA THR A 114 0.28 -12.74 48.19
C THR A 114 -0.58 -12.96 46.91
N ALA A 115 -0.03 -13.75 45.95
CA ALA A 115 -0.60 -14.64 44.88
C ALA A 115 -2.10 -14.51 44.46
N SER A 116 -2.50 -14.54 43.18
CA SER A 116 -2.22 -15.55 42.14
C SER A 116 -2.91 -15.19 40.80
N LYS A 117 -2.44 -15.84 39.72
CA LYS A 117 -3.12 -16.19 38.44
C LYS A 117 -2.64 -15.47 37.17
N GLU A 118 -2.29 -16.32 36.21
CA GLU A 118 -1.82 -16.10 34.84
C GLU A 118 -2.78 -15.25 34.01
N GLU A 119 -2.25 -14.31 33.22
CA GLU A 119 -2.77 -13.98 31.88
C GLU A 119 -1.79 -13.10 31.09
N ILE A 120 -1.75 -13.39 29.79
CA ILE A 120 -0.77 -12.96 28.79
C ILE A 120 -1.24 -11.61 28.24
N VAL A 121 -0.55 -10.50 28.53
CA VAL A 121 -0.90 -9.19 27.97
C VAL A 121 -0.09 -8.95 26.70
N ALA A 122 -0.70 -9.30 25.57
CA ALA A 122 -0.26 -8.89 24.25
C ALA A 122 -0.41 -7.37 24.08
N VAL A 123 0.75 -6.73 23.92
CA VAL A 123 1.09 -5.62 23.02
C VAL A 123 -0.05 -4.68 22.60
N ALA A 124 0.13 -3.43 23.02
CA ALA A 124 -0.58 -2.24 22.58
C ALA A 124 -0.46 -1.96 21.07
N ALA A 125 -1.28 -1.02 20.60
CA ALA A 125 -1.30 -0.35 19.28
C ALA A 125 -2.08 -1.12 18.19
N ASP A 126 -2.93 -0.54 17.35
CA ASP A 126 -3.00 0.85 16.89
C ASP A 126 -4.44 1.27 16.52
N THR A 127 -4.78 2.50 16.90
CA THR A 127 -5.83 3.33 16.32
C THR A 127 -5.27 3.98 15.05
N SER A 128 -5.72 3.58 13.85
CA SER A 128 -5.33 4.30 12.63
C SER A 128 -6.28 5.50 12.36
N PRO A 129 -5.74 6.70 12.04
CA PRO A 129 -6.50 7.88 11.60
C PRO A 129 -7.15 7.65 10.21
N PRO A 130 -7.96 8.60 9.67
CA PRO A 130 -8.56 8.43 8.34
C PRO A 130 -7.48 8.27 7.28
N VAL A 131 -7.37 7.06 6.71
CA VAL A 131 -6.46 6.72 5.63
C VAL A 131 -7.12 7.09 4.32
N SER A 132 -6.49 7.94 3.51
CA SER A 132 -6.89 8.09 2.10
C SER A 132 -6.49 6.84 1.34
N GLN A 133 -7.46 5.94 1.15
CA GLN A 133 -7.33 4.75 0.33
C GLN A 133 -7.75 5.11 -1.10
N MET A 134 -6.79 5.24 -2.00
CA MET A 134 -7.09 5.43 -3.42
C MET A 134 -6.92 4.09 -4.15
N GLN A 135 -8.04 3.53 -4.58
CA GLN A 135 -8.09 2.43 -5.53
C GLN A 135 -8.21 3.06 -6.93
N LEU A 136 -7.08 3.25 -7.60
CA LEU A 136 -6.99 3.97 -8.87
C LEU A 136 -6.86 3.02 -10.05
N LYS A 137 -7.29 3.50 -11.22
CA LYS A 137 -7.43 2.73 -12.47
C LYS A 137 -6.08 2.35 -13.07
N SER A 138 -6.07 1.28 -13.86
CA SER A 138 -4.92 0.86 -14.66
C SER A 138 -4.61 1.83 -15.80
N ASN A 139 -3.34 1.95 -16.16
CA ASN A 139 -2.82 2.70 -17.30
C ASN A 139 -3.01 4.23 -17.23
N GLU A 140 -2.94 4.82 -16.04
CA GLU A 140 -3.08 6.26 -15.83
C GLU A 140 -1.81 6.93 -15.30
N TYR A 141 -1.63 8.19 -15.66
CA TYR A 141 -0.67 9.10 -15.02
C TYR A 141 -1.37 9.82 -13.86
N ILE A 142 -0.79 9.74 -12.67
CA ILE A 142 -1.35 10.25 -11.42
C ILE A 142 -0.38 11.28 -10.86
N SER A 143 -0.78 12.55 -10.84
CA SER A 143 0.03 13.63 -10.27
C SER A 143 -0.33 13.90 -8.81
N ALA A 144 0.60 14.48 -8.07
CA ALA A 144 0.39 14.94 -6.70
C ALA A 144 -0.86 15.83 -6.54
N ASP A 145 -1.20 16.66 -7.53
CA ASP A 145 -2.36 17.56 -7.48
C ASP A 145 -3.69 16.81 -7.60
N ALA A 146 -3.70 15.67 -8.31
CA ALA A 146 -4.87 14.81 -8.36
C ALA A 146 -5.19 14.18 -6.99
N LEU A 147 -4.18 14.04 -6.11
CA LEU A 147 -4.32 13.48 -4.76
C LEU A 147 -4.75 14.52 -3.71
N ASP A 148 -4.38 15.79 -3.88
CA ASP A 148 -4.62 16.86 -2.89
C ASP A 148 -6.07 17.40 -2.88
N ASN A 149 -6.87 17.13 -3.92
CA ASN A 149 -8.27 17.61 -4.01
C ASN A 149 -9.21 16.91 -3.00
N GLU A 150 -8.79 15.80 -2.41
CA GLU A 150 -9.45 15.14 -1.30
C GLU A 150 -8.99 15.83 0.00
N LYS A 151 -9.92 16.34 0.83
CA LYS A 151 -9.65 17.02 2.11
C LYS A 151 -8.93 16.10 3.11
N THR A 152 -7.66 15.86 2.90
CA THR A 152 -6.86 14.88 3.62
C THR A 152 -5.92 15.61 4.56
N SER A 153 -6.30 15.68 5.83
CA SER A 153 -5.47 16.24 6.90
C SER A 153 -4.61 15.17 7.61
N SER A 154 -4.61 13.93 7.13
CA SER A 154 -3.71 12.88 7.59
C SER A 154 -2.50 12.81 6.67
N GLY A 155 -1.29 12.83 7.24
CA GLY A 155 -0.03 12.62 6.52
C GLY A 155 0.15 11.18 6.01
N GLU A 156 -0.94 10.43 5.83
CA GLU A 156 -0.93 9.02 5.41
C GLU A 156 -1.52 8.88 4.00
N LEU A 157 -0.78 8.21 3.12
CA LEU A 157 -1.20 7.92 1.75
C LEU A 157 -1.20 6.42 1.50
N THR A 158 -2.28 5.88 0.94
CA THR A 158 -2.35 4.48 0.52
C THR A 158 -2.71 4.34 -0.96
N LEU A 159 -1.82 3.71 -1.73
CA LEU A 159 -1.96 3.36 -3.15
C LEU A 159 -2.26 1.86 -3.28
N ILE A 160 -3.35 1.49 -3.94
CA ILE A 160 -3.80 0.09 -4.03
C ILE A 160 -4.22 -0.28 -5.45
N ASP A 161 -3.88 -1.51 -5.87
CA ASP A 161 -4.37 -2.17 -7.09
C ASP A 161 -4.07 -1.42 -8.40
N LEU A 162 -2.86 -0.85 -8.53
CA LEU A 162 -2.43 -0.12 -9.72
C LEU A 162 -1.74 -1.05 -10.74
N GLU A 163 -2.02 -0.86 -12.02
CA GLU A 163 -1.36 -1.59 -13.09
C GLU A 163 -1.06 -0.68 -14.28
N GLY A 164 0.20 -0.66 -14.75
CA GLY A 164 0.57 0.17 -15.90
C GLY A 164 0.56 1.68 -15.59
N CYS A 165 0.69 2.09 -14.33
CA CYS A 165 0.53 3.48 -13.93
C CYS A 165 1.87 4.19 -13.74
N ILE A 166 1.84 5.50 -13.85
CA ILE A 166 2.93 6.37 -13.40
C ILE A 166 2.36 7.28 -12.31
N VAL A 167 2.91 7.18 -11.11
CA VAL A 167 2.56 8.02 -9.97
C VAL A 167 3.70 9.01 -9.76
N ASP A 168 3.42 10.31 -9.90
CA ASP A 168 4.38 11.41 -9.72
C ASP A 168 3.95 12.29 -8.55
N LEU A 169 4.56 12.05 -7.38
CA LEU A 169 4.39 12.79 -6.14
C LEU A 169 5.57 13.69 -5.83
N LEU A 170 6.53 13.86 -6.75
CA LEU A 170 7.69 14.71 -6.53
C LEU A 170 7.26 16.17 -6.35
N GLU A 171 7.74 16.80 -5.29
CA GLU A 171 7.50 18.22 -5.06
C GLU A 171 8.45 19.07 -5.90
N ARG A 172 7.91 19.88 -6.82
CA ARG A 172 8.68 20.78 -7.66
C ARG A 172 8.47 22.24 -7.20
N PRO A 173 9.44 22.87 -6.51
CA PRO A 173 9.27 24.21 -5.93
C PRO A 173 8.99 25.30 -6.97
N HIS A 174 9.44 25.14 -8.22
CA HIS A 174 9.24 26.11 -9.30
C HIS A 174 7.86 26.08 -9.97
N LEU A 175 7.07 25.02 -9.76
CA LEU A 175 5.75 24.85 -10.39
C LEU A 175 4.60 25.18 -9.42
N ARG A 176 4.89 25.57 -8.18
CA ARG A 176 3.88 25.71 -7.13
C ARG A 176 3.68 27.16 -6.70
N ASN A 177 2.45 27.64 -6.86
CA ASN A 177 1.94 28.73 -6.03
C ASN A 177 1.95 28.25 -4.57
N GLN A 178 2.56 29.03 -3.67
CA GLN A 178 2.89 28.77 -2.27
C GLN A 178 1.76 28.14 -1.41
N VAL A 179 1.48 26.85 -1.56
CA VAL A 179 0.66 26.10 -0.61
C VAL A 179 1.54 25.01 -0.02
N SER A 180 1.93 25.17 1.25
CA SER A 180 2.67 24.13 1.98
C SER A 180 1.81 22.87 2.05
N ARG A 181 2.29 21.78 1.44
CA ARG A 181 1.68 20.45 1.61
C ARG A 181 2.01 19.98 3.03
N PRO A 182 1.07 19.38 3.78
CA PRO A 182 1.44 18.65 4.99
C PRO A 182 2.38 17.51 4.60
N GLY A 183 3.50 17.37 5.32
CA GLY A 183 4.47 16.30 5.10
C GLY A 183 3.83 14.91 5.24
N ARG A 184 4.22 13.98 4.37
CA ARG A 184 3.74 12.59 4.42
C ARG A 184 4.54 11.83 5.47
N THR A 185 3.88 11.32 6.51
CA THR A 185 4.50 10.54 7.58
C THR A 185 4.35 9.03 7.37
N ALA A 186 3.41 8.59 6.54
CA ALA A 186 3.22 7.19 6.20
C ALA A 186 2.76 7.00 4.75
N LEU A 187 3.38 6.07 4.03
CA LEU A 187 2.96 5.68 2.68
C LEU A 187 2.87 4.17 2.56
N HIS A 188 1.71 3.68 2.15
CA HIS A 188 1.47 2.27 1.87
C HIS A 188 1.19 2.07 0.37
N ALA A 189 1.94 1.19 -0.28
CA ALA A 189 1.71 0.82 -1.66
C ALA A 189 1.45 -0.69 -1.73
N LYS A 190 0.29 -1.10 -2.25
CA LYS A 190 -0.16 -2.49 -2.23
C LYS A 190 -0.68 -2.96 -3.58
N ASN A 191 -0.29 -4.17 -3.97
CA ASN A 191 -0.78 -4.83 -5.20
C ASN A 191 -0.53 -3.99 -6.47
N ILE A 192 0.70 -3.53 -6.69
CA ILE A 192 1.02 -2.68 -7.84
C ILE A 192 1.89 -3.42 -8.84
N ARG A 193 1.53 -3.36 -10.12
CA ARG A 193 2.20 -4.09 -11.20
C ARG A 193 2.59 -3.15 -12.34
N ASN A 194 3.72 -3.41 -13.00
CA ASN A 194 4.11 -2.73 -14.23
C ASN A 194 4.04 -1.19 -14.13
N SER A 195 4.45 -0.62 -13.00
CA SER A 195 4.21 0.81 -12.70
C SER A 195 5.48 1.53 -12.24
N VAL A 196 5.51 2.84 -12.47
CA VAL A 196 6.57 3.73 -11.96
C VAL A 196 5.99 4.57 -10.83
N LEU A 197 6.67 4.58 -9.68
CA LEU A 197 6.23 5.26 -8.46
C LEU A 197 7.30 6.27 -8.04
N ALA A 198 7.17 7.52 -8.46
CA ALA A 198 7.98 8.63 -7.96
C ALA A 198 7.31 9.23 -6.73
N LEU A 199 7.63 8.71 -5.54
CA LEU A 199 6.88 8.94 -4.31
C LEU A 199 7.30 10.20 -3.54
N GLY A 200 8.44 10.79 -3.88
CA GLY A 200 8.92 12.00 -3.22
C GLY A 200 9.53 11.73 -1.85
N ASP A 201 9.68 12.81 -1.08
CA ASP A 201 10.21 12.76 0.28
C ASP A 201 9.07 12.42 1.25
N VAL A 202 9.27 11.37 2.05
CA VAL A 202 8.33 10.88 3.05
C VAL A 202 9.01 10.97 4.41
N ASP A 203 8.52 11.89 5.25
CA ASP A 203 8.97 12.15 6.63
C ASP A 203 8.55 11.01 7.60
N GLY A 204 8.72 9.75 7.20
CA GLY A 204 8.37 8.59 8.00
C GLY A 204 8.49 7.27 7.25
N SER A 205 7.50 6.40 7.41
CA SER A 205 7.59 5.01 6.96
C SER A 205 6.94 4.76 5.61
N VAL A 206 7.60 3.98 4.77
CA VAL A 206 7.07 3.45 3.52
C VAL A 206 6.97 1.93 3.61
N MET A 207 5.77 1.40 3.38
CA MET A 207 5.51 -0.03 3.25
C MET A 207 5.12 -0.36 1.80
N LEU A 208 5.88 -1.23 1.16
CA LEU A 208 5.62 -1.76 -0.16
C LEU A 208 5.20 -3.23 -0.03
N HIS A 209 4.02 -3.59 -0.49
CA HIS A 209 3.49 -4.95 -0.33
C HIS A 209 2.91 -5.50 -1.63
N ASN A 210 3.39 -6.66 -2.07
CA ASN A 210 2.92 -7.33 -3.29
C ASN A 210 3.09 -6.46 -4.56
N LEU A 211 4.30 -5.94 -4.76
CA LEU A 211 4.69 -5.18 -5.94
C LEU A 211 5.41 -6.10 -6.95
N GLU A 212 5.13 -5.93 -8.24
CA GLU A 212 5.76 -6.70 -9.30
C GLU A 212 6.13 -5.83 -10.49
N ARG A 213 7.41 -5.89 -10.88
CA ARG A 213 7.91 -5.17 -12.06
C ARG A 213 7.61 -3.68 -11.94
N CYS A 214 8.19 -3.03 -10.93
CA CYS A 214 8.02 -1.60 -10.68
C CYS A 214 9.36 -0.89 -10.52
N THR A 215 9.37 0.39 -10.89
CA THR A 215 10.47 1.31 -10.60
C THR A 215 10.00 2.35 -9.62
N ILE A 216 10.73 2.53 -8.53
CA ILE A 216 10.29 3.29 -7.37
C ILE A 216 11.38 4.30 -7.03
N VAL A 217 11.01 5.56 -6.84
CA VAL A 217 11.90 6.64 -6.43
C VAL A 217 11.35 7.24 -5.16
N LEU A 218 12.09 7.13 -4.05
CA LEU A 218 11.65 7.66 -2.76
C LEU A 218 12.81 8.03 -1.85
N LYS A 219 12.57 9.04 -1.02
CA LYS A 219 13.33 9.27 0.21
C LYS A 219 12.40 9.00 1.39
N CYS A 220 12.89 8.29 2.40
CA CYS A 220 12.09 7.99 3.58
C CYS A 220 12.94 7.72 4.83
N HIS A 221 12.30 7.68 6.01
CA HIS A 221 12.99 7.30 7.25
C HIS A 221 13.02 5.79 7.46
N GLN A 222 11.98 5.07 7.05
CA GLN A 222 11.90 3.62 7.21
C GLN A 222 11.30 2.97 5.96
N LEU A 223 11.99 1.98 5.40
CA LEU A 223 11.48 1.20 4.28
C LEU A 223 11.20 -0.24 4.71
N ARG A 224 10.00 -0.73 4.39
CA ARG A 224 9.63 -2.14 4.49
C ARG A 224 9.09 -2.63 3.15
N VAL A 225 9.66 -3.71 2.61
CA VAL A 225 9.22 -4.33 1.36
C VAL A 225 8.83 -5.78 1.63
N HIS A 226 7.62 -6.17 1.25
CA HIS A 226 7.10 -7.49 1.52
C HIS A 226 6.50 -8.14 0.27
N ASN A 227 6.76 -9.43 0.08
CA ASN A 227 6.19 -10.27 -0.99
C ASN A 227 6.27 -9.63 -2.39
N SER A 228 7.39 -9.00 -2.73
CA SER A 228 7.54 -8.21 -3.96
C SER A 228 8.69 -8.70 -4.82
N LYS A 229 8.60 -8.54 -6.14
CA LYS A 229 9.62 -9.07 -7.05
C LYS A 229 9.88 -8.18 -8.25
N ASN A 230 11.09 -8.28 -8.80
CA ASN A 230 11.54 -7.51 -9.96
C ASN A 230 11.34 -6.00 -9.73
N LEU A 231 11.96 -5.46 -8.69
CA LEU A 231 11.85 -4.04 -8.36
C LEU A 231 13.18 -3.33 -8.60
N VAL A 232 13.10 -2.09 -9.08
CA VAL A 232 14.20 -1.13 -9.00
C VAL A 232 13.77 -0.04 -8.02
N ILE A 233 14.54 0.16 -6.96
CA ILE A 233 14.24 1.11 -5.89
C ILE A 233 15.40 2.10 -5.78
N TYR A 234 15.19 3.30 -6.30
CA TYR A 234 16.04 4.45 -6.06
C TYR A 234 15.72 5.00 -4.67
N LEU A 235 16.63 4.79 -3.72
CA LEU A 235 16.37 4.96 -2.29
C LEU A 235 17.40 5.90 -1.65
N GLU A 236 16.89 6.80 -0.84
CA GLU A 236 17.65 7.52 0.16
C GLU A 236 17.00 7.31 1.53
N VAL A 237 17.80 6.89 2.51
CA VAL A 237 17.41 6.72 3.92
C VAL A 237 18.50 7.32 4.82
N PRO A 238 18.14 7.83 6.01
CA PRO A 238 19.12 8.25 7.01
C PRO A 238 20.13 7.14 7.35
N SER A 239 21.37 7.53 7.67
CA SER A 239 22.47 6.58 7.94
C SER A 239 22.26 5.70 9.18
N ASP A 240 21.38 6.10 10.09
CA ASP A 240 20.99 5.34 11.29
C ASP A 240 19.78 4.41 11.04
N SER A 241 19.25 4.37 9.81
CA SER A 241 18.13 3.53 9.42
C SER A 241 18.55 2.40 8.49
N SER A 242 17.78 1.31 8.52
CA SER A 242 17.91 0.20 7.59
C SER A 242 16.58 -0.12 6.93
N GLY A 243 16.61 -0.41 5.63
CA GLY A 243 15.47 -0.99 4.93
C GLY A 243 15.33 -2.47 5.28
N ILE A 244 14.09 -2.96 5.32
CA ILE A 244 13.77 -4.38 5.55
C ILE A 244 13.08 -4.93 4.31
N ILE A 245 13.51 -6.11 3.87
CA ILE A 245 12.81 -6.89 2.85
C ILE A 245 12.43 -8.27 3.39
N GLU A 246 11.29 -8.80 2.96
CA GLU A 246 10.82 -10.14 3.31
C GLU A 246 9.97 -10.72 2.17
N GLY A 247 10.15 -11.99 1.84
CA GLY A 247 9.47 -12.66 0.74
C GLY A 247 9.75 -12.02 -0.62
N CYS A 248 10.89 -11.34 -0.76
CA CYS A 248 11.24 -10.57 -1.95
C CYS A 248 12.23 -11.31 -2.85
N SER A 249 12.26 -10.97 -4.15
CA SER A 249 13.26 -11.49 -5.08
C SER A 249 13.57 -10.50 -6.20
N ASN A 250 14.82 -10.49 -6.67
CA ASN A 250 15.28 -9.59 -7.73
C ASN A 250 14.98 -8.10 -7.43
N ILE A 251 15.43 -7.64 -6.26
CA ILE A 251 15.32 -6.23 -5.86
C ILE A 251 16.64 -5.52 -6.13
N ILE A 252 16.62 -4.45 -6.90
CA ILE A 252 17.78 -3.64 -7.21
C ILE A 252 17.63 -2.31 -6.48
N PHE A 253 18.51 -2.05 -5.51
CA PHE A 253 18.62 -0.74 -4.88
C PHE A 253 19.64 0.12 -5.63
N ALA A 254 19.35 1.41 -5.78
CA ALA A 254 20.24 2.38 -6.40
C ALA A 254 20.18 3.74 -5.69
N ASN A 255 21.23 4.54 -5.85
CA ASN A 255 21.21 5.93 -5.40
C ASN A 255 20.22 6.73 -6.25
N ILE A 256 19.55 7.70 -5.65
CA ILE A 256 18.70 8.61 -6.42
C ILE A 256 19.60 9.53 -7.24
N PRO A 257 19.36 9.69 -8.56
CA PRO A 257 20.06 10.66 -9.36
C PRO A 257 20.03 12.07 -8.75
N LYS A 258 21.20 12.73 -8.70
CA LYS A 258 21.33 14.08 -8.12
C LYS A 258 20.40 15.10 -8.77
N ASP A 259 20.12 14.95 -10.06
CA ASP A 259 19.31 15.88 -10.84
C ASP A 259 17.78 15.71 -10.61
N VAL A 260 17.36 14.72 -9.82
CA VAL A 260 15.93 14.43 -9.59
C VAL A 260 15.37 15.23 -8.43
N TRP A 261 16.17 15.51 -7.40
CA TRP A 261 15.78 16.36 -6.29
C TRP A 261 16.19 17.81 -6.57
N LEU A 262 15.23 18.72 -6.64
CA LEU A 262 15.47 20.17 -6.80
C LEU A 262 15.95 20.83 -5.48
N SER A 263 16.63 20.10 -4.61
CA SER A 263 17.24 20.66 -3.39
C SER A 263 18.35 21.63 -3.80
N SER A 264 18.34 22.82 -3.18
CA SER A 264 19.24 23.95 -3.46
C SER A 264 20.71 23.53 -3.75
N PRO A 265 21.42 24.19 -4.68
CA PRO A 265 22.82 23.87 -5.02
C PRO A 265 23.84 24.15 -3.90
N GLU A 266 23.42 24.62 -2.72
CA GLU A 266 24.32 25.34 -1.80
C GLU A 266 24.83 24.57 -0.58
N GLU A 267 24.39 23.33 -0.30
CA GLU A 267 24.95 22.59 0.85
C GLU A 267 25.03 21.10 0.57
N SER A 268 26.18 20.63 0.07
CA SER A 268 26.95 19.50 0.65
C SER A 268 28.01 18.98 -0.33
N ASP A 269 29.21 19.53 -0.20
CA ASP A 269 30.45 18.85 -0.59
C ASP A 269 30.52 17.48 0.12
N GLU A 270 30.86 16.44 -0.64
CA GLU A 270 31.36 15.14 -0.15
C GLU A 270 30.52 14.31 0.85
N VAL A 271 29.18 14.44 0.90
CA VAL A 271 28.38 13.38 1.53
C VAL A 271 28.21 12.26 0.52
N SER A 272 29.19 11.35 0.50
CA SER A 272 29.14 10.07 -0.22
C SER A 272 27.74 9.49 -0.08
N ALA A 273 27.01 9.34 -1.20
CA ALA A 273 25.65 8.81 -1.20
C ALA A 273 25.67 7.41 -0.57
N SER A 274 25.41 7.35 0.73
CA SER A 274 25.75 6.18 1.53
C SER A 274 24.89 5.02 1.07
N ARG A 275 25.51 3.86 0.85
CA ARG A 275 24.78 2.67 0.45
C ARG A 275 23.78 2.34 1.56
N PRO A 276 22.47 2.20 1.24
CA PRO A 276 21.48 1.88 2.25
C PRO A 276 21.77 0.50 2.85
N VAL A 277 21.63 0.41 4.17
CA VAL A 277 21.69 -0.87 4.88
C VAL A 277 20.36 -1.58 4.68
N ILE A 278 20.37 -2.73 4.00
CA ILE A 278 19.17 -3.53 3.74
C ILE A 278 19.28 -4.87 4.47
N GLN A 279 18.27 -5.19 5.27
CA GLN A 279 18.12 -6.45 5.98
C GLN A 279 17.10 -7.34 5.25
N ASP A 280 17.49 -8.57 4.94
CA ASP A 280 16.59 -9.55 4.31
C ASP A 280 16.16 -10.60 5.33
N PHE A 281 14.90 -10.57 5.71
CA PHE A 281 14.34 -11.46 6.75
C PHE A 281 14.02 -12.85 6.21
N SER A 282 13.95 -13.03 4.88
CA SER A 282 13.82 -14.35 4.27
C SER A 282 15.16 -15.06 4.12
N HIS A 283 16.27 -14.33 4.26
CA HIS A 283 17.63 -14.88 4.19
C HIS A 283 18.29 -14.89 5.57
N ILE A 284 18.05 -15.96 6.33
CA ILE A 284 18.52 -16.13 7.72
C ILE A 284 20.01 -16.57 7.77
N MET A 285 20.63 -16.80 6.61
CA MET A 285 22.02 -17.25 6.52
C MET A 285 23.01 -16.09 6.67
N SER A 286 24.25 -16.40 7.08
CA SER A 286 25.34 -15.42 7.19
C SER A 286 25.92 -14.95 5.85
N SER A 287 25.54 -15.61 4.76
CA SER A 287 25.93 -15.22 3.41
C SER A 287 25.17 -13.98 2.95
N THR A 288 25.68 -13.30 1.92
CA THR A 288 24.95 -12.20 1.27
C THR A 288 23.62 -12.71 0.71
N SER A 289 22.54 -11.96 0.95
CA SER A 289 21.24 -12.30 0.40
C SER A 289 21.28 -12.32 -1.14
N PRO A 290 20.69 -13.34 -1.80
CA PRO A 290 20.53 -13.38 -3.25
C PRO A 290 19.33 -12.56 -3.73
N ASN A 291 18.46 -12.11 -2.82
CA ASN A 291 17.16 -11.50 -3.17
C ASN A 291 17.29 -10.03 -3.53
N TRP A 292 18.41 -9.40 -3.19
CA TRP A 292 18.65 -8.00 -3.51
C TRP A 292 20.11 -7.71 -3.88
N SER A 293 20.31 -6.63 -4.61
CA SER A 293 21.63 -6.09 -4.93
C SER A 293 21.61 -4.57 -4.86
N PHE A 294 22.79 -3.97 -4.78
CA PHE A 294 22.95 -2.53 -4.87
C PHE A 294 23.83 -2.19 -6.07
N VAL A 295 23.37 -1.25 -6.88
CA VAL A 295 24.08 -0.75 -8.06
C VAL A 295 24.15 0.77 -8.02
N GLY A 296 25.16 1.33 -8.69
CA GLY A 296 25.17 2.78 -8.92
C GLY A 296 24.06 3.14 -9.89
N ASP A 297 23.47 4.33 -9.73
CA ASP A 297 22.34 4.81 -10.54
C ASP A 297 22.62 4.69 -12.05
N GLU A 298 23.80 5.10 -12.51
CA GLU A 298 24.26 5.03 -13.91
C GLU A 298 24.18 3.61 -14.51
N ARG A 299 24.24 2.57 -13.68
CA ARG A 299 24.21 1.15 -14.12
C ARG A 299 22.81 0.57 -14.19
N VAL A 300 21.80 1.31 -13.73
CA VAL A 300 20.41 0.87 -13.82
C VAL A 300 19.87 1.15 -15.21
N GLN A 301 19.31 0.13 -15.85
CA GLN A 301 18.62 0.28 -17.12
C GLN A 301 17.45 1.28 -16.98
N GLY A 302 17.34 2.21 -17.93
CA GLY A 302 16.31 3.26 -17.88
C GLY A 302 16.65 4.43 -16.95
N CYS A 303 17.82 4.48 -16.31
CA CYS A 303 18.21 5.60 -15.43
C CYS A 303 18.28 6.94 -16.17
N GLN A 304 18.82 6.97 -17.39
CA GLN A 304 18.86 8.20 -18.19
C GLN A 304 17.45 8.67 -18.56
N ASP A 305 16.59 7.75 -19.00
CA ASP A 305 15.19 8.06 -19.30
C ASP A 305 14.44 8.55 -18.06
N LEU A 306 14.74 7.98 -16.89
CA LEU A 306 14.19 8.41 -15.61
C LEU A 306 14.64 9.83 -15.29
N LYS A 307 15.95 10.14 -15.39
CA LYS A 307 16.51 11.47 -15.18
C LYS A 307 15.79 12.50 -16.06
N ILE A 308 15.61 12.20 -17.35
CA ILE A 308 14.92 13.08 -18.31
C ILE A 308 13.44 13.25 -17.95
N ALA A 309 12.73 12.15 -17.65
CA ALA A 309 11.31 12.16 -17.36
C ALA A 309 10.98 12.93 -16.08
N LEU A 310 11.81 12.80 -15.04
CA LEU A 310 11.62 13.45 -13.74
C LEU A 310 12.01 14.94 -13.76
N LYS A 311 13.07 15.31 -14.48
CA LYS A 311 13.59 16.69 -14.55
C LYS A 311 12.65 17.65 -15.27
N ASP A 312 12.11 17.24 -16.41
CA ASP A 312 11.30 18.13 -17.26
C ASP A 312 9.80 18.11 -16.88
N GLY A 313 9.40 17.31 -15.88
CA GLY A 313 7.99 17.03 -15.60
C GLY A 313 7.25 16.34 -16.76
N LYS A 314 8.02 15.75 -17.69
CA LYS A 314 7.53 15.13 -18.92
C LYS A 314 6.91 13.76 -18.73
N LEU A 315 6.89 13.21 -17.52
CA LEU A 315 6.10 12.01 -17.21
C LEU A 315 4.64 12.17 -17.67
N ALA A 316 4.09 13.40 -17.62
CA ALA A 316 2.73 13.70 -18.07
C ALA A 316 2.57 13.85 -19.61
N THR A 317 3.63 14.13 -20.36
CA THR A 317 3.56 14.53 -21.79
C THR A 317 4.10 13.49 -22.78
N THR A 318 4.69 12.40 -22.28
CA THR A 318 5.29 11.34 -23.11
C THR A 318 4.26 10.24 -23.37
N GLU A 319 4.38 9.47 -24.46
CA GLU A 319 3.61 8.23 -24.64
C GLU A 319 3.90 7.27 -23.47
N MET A 320 2.97 7.19 -22.52
CA MET A 320 3.05 6.38 -21.30
C MET A 320 3.55 4.94 -21.54
N PRO A 321 3.08 4.18 -22.57
CA PRO A 321 3.52 2.82 -22.79
C PRO A 321 5.03 2.72 -23.12
N SER A 322 5.53 3.62 -23.96
CA SER A 322 6.93 3.67 -24.38
C SER A 322 7.83 4.04 -23.19
N LEU A 323 7.37 4.98 -22.36
CA LEU A 323 8.07 5.39 -21.16
C LEU A 323 8.08 4.28 -20.08
N LEU A 324 6.96 3.60 -19.86
CA LEU A 324 6.92 2.44 -18.97
C LEU A 324 7.86 1.33 -19.47
N LEU A 325 7.93 1.09 -20.77
CA LEU A 325 8.83 0.07 -21.30
C LEU A 325 10.30 0.39 -21.02
N SER A 326 10.70 1.66 -21.09
CA SER A 326 12.08 2.06 -20.83
C SER A 326 12.42 2.12 -19.34
N LEU A 327 11.46 2.52 -18.50
CA LEU A 327 11.68 2.72 -17.07
C LEU A 327 11.49 1.46 -16.22
N LEU A 328 10.73 0.47 -16.70
CA LEU A 328 10.45 -0.74 -15.93
C LEU A 328 11.57 -1.77 -16.04
N PRO A 329 11.78 -2.59 -14.99
CA PRO A 329 12.67 -3.73 -15.07
C PRO A 329 12.28 -4.67 -16.24
N PRO A 330 13.25 -5.37 -16.86
CA PRO A 330 12.97 -6.30 -17.95
C PRO A 330 11.99 -7.40 -17.51
N GLN A 331 11.20 -7.88 -18.47
CA GLN A 331 10.38 -9.09 -18.27
C GLN A 331 11.33 -10.29 -18.36
N HIS A 332 11.49 -11.01 -17.25
CA HIS A 332 12.27 -12.25 -17.19
C HIS A 332 11.41 -13.47 -17.46
#